data_AF-A0A3M2BL00-F1
#
_entry.id   AF-A0A3M2BL00-F1
#
_cell.length_a   1.000
_cell.length_b   1.000
_cell.length_c   1.000
_cell.angle_alpha   90.00
_cell.angle_beta   90.00
_cell.angle_gamma   90.00
#
_symmetry.space_group_name_H-M   'P 1'
#
loop_
_entity.id
_entity.type
_entity.pdbx_description
1 polymer ?
#
loop_
_entity_poly.entity_id
_entity_poly.type
_entity_poly.pdbx_seq_one_letter_code
_entity_poly.pdbx_strand_id
1 'polypeptide(L)'
;MVQDKASPNTDRPTLAVTIGDPGGVGAETIVAALGDRGLRRRARFFVLGSEAIMQQAAELRGIEPFWWSVALGSDAVRASLAHDVILLDTDRAWGEIKAQPAPNRAGGAYSFRLVEEAIRLAQGGPELPVQVSAIVTGPISKQAWAMAGKTRFSGHTELLADRFGAKRVAMMFTGPELRVVLATIHLPLMDVRNVLTIGRVFDAIDLGAEGCRMLGVRRPRIAVCGLNPHAGEGGLLGDEEERLILPAIEHAQHVGLDASGPYPADTVFNAARQGRFDLVVAMYHDQGLIPVKLLARDESVNVTLGLPVLRTSPDHGTAFDIAGRGIAEAGSMREALRLAVQAVGATKNQPEEFEPAE
;
A
#
# COMPACT_ATOMS: atom_id res chain seq x y z
N MET A 1 -40.68 -5.27 -22.61
CA MET A 1 -39.48 -6.09 -22.39
C MET A 1 -38.82 -5.60 -21.12
N VAL A 2 -39.01 -6.35 -20.03
CA VAL A 2 -38.43 -6.03 -18.72
C VAL A 2 -36.93 -6.30 -18.84
N GLN A 3 -36.11 -5.25 -18.70
CA GLN A 3 -34.66 -5.40 -18.59
C GLN A 3 -34.37 -6.15 -17.30
N ASP A 4 -33.73 -7.31 -17.41
CA ASP A 4 -33.17 -8.06 -16.29
C ASP A 4 -32.20 -7.13 -15.53
N LYS A 5 -32.61 -6.72 -14.33
CA LYS A 5 -31.71 -6.14 -13.34
C LYS A 5 -30.81 -7.26 -12.86
N ALA A 6 -29.63 -7.40 -13.46
CA ALA A 6 -28.59 -8.25 -12.91
C ALA A 6 -28.34 -7.81 -11.45
N SER A 7 -28.65 -8.69 -10.49
CA SER A 7 -28.29 -8.51 -9.09
C SER A 7 -26.78 -8.23 -9.01
N PRO A 8 -26.34 -7.24 -8.20
CA PRO A 8 -24.92 -6.90 -8.13
C PRO A 8 -24.14 -8.13 -7.67
N ASN A 9 -23.21 -8.61 -8.50
CA ASN A 9 -22.36 -9.76 -8.18
C ASN A 9 -21.52 -9.45 -6.93
N THR A 10 -21.96 -9.89 -5.76
CA THR A 10 -21.35 -9.61 -4.45
C THR A 10 -19.94 -10.19 -4.29
N ASP A 11 -19.49 -11.04 -5.21
CA ASP A 11 -18.23 -11.79 -5.06
C ASP A 11 -17.00 -11.00 -5.45
N ARG A 12 -17.14 -9.92 -6.21
CA ARG A 12 -16.00 -9.09 -6.64
C ARG A 12 -15.41 -8.28 -5.47
N PRO A 13 -14.07 -8.23 -5.33
CA PRO A 13 -13.40 -7.33 -4.39
C PRO A 13 -13.91 -5.89 -4.55
N THR A 14 -14.11 -5.19 -3.44
CA THR A 14 -14.45 -3.76 -3.45
C THR A 14 -13.33 -3.00 -2.78
N LEU A 15 -12.72 -2.04 -3.47
CA LEU A 15 -11.54 -1.32 -3.00
C LEU A 15 -11.87 0.17 -2.83
N ALA A 16 -11.46 0.77 -1.72
CA ALA A 16 -11.42 2.22 -1.57
C ALA A 16 -10.12 2.74 -2.21
N VAL A 17 -10.21 3.74 -3.09
CA VAL A 17 -9.05 4.34 -3.77
C VAL A 17 -9.02 5.83 -3.47
N THR A 18 -8.05 6.35 -2.72
CA THR A 18 -7.95 7.80 -2.49
C THR A 18 -7.15 8.47 -3.60
N ILE A 19 -7.57 9.66 -4.07
CA ILE A 19 -6.76 10.40 -5.07
C ILE A 19 -5.47 11.00 -4.49
N GLY A 20 -5.33 11.04 -3.16
CA GLY A 20 -4.17 11.61 -2.48
C GLY A 20 -4.22 13.14 -2.40
N ASP A 21 -3.06 13.80 -2.51
CA ASP A 21 -2.97 15.27 -2.55
C ASP A 21 -3.62 15.79 -3.85
N PRO A 22 -4.59 16.72 -3.76
CA PRO A 22 -5.31 17.24 -4.93
C PRO A 22 -4.42 18.04 -5.89
N GLY A 23 -3.27 18.51 -5.41
CA GLY A 23 -2.27 19.17 -6.24
C GLY A 23 -1.27 18.23 -6.92
N GLY A 24 -1.30 16.94 -6.59
CA GLY A 24 -0.34 15.95 -7.10
C GLY A 24 -0.86 15.15 -8.30
N VAL A 25 -0.02 14.22 -8.77
CA VAL A 25 -0.32 13.34 -9.92
C VAL A 25 -1.32 12.21 -9.64
N GLY A 26 -1.84 12.09 -8.41
CA GLY A 26 -2.62 10.92 -7.99
C GLY A 26 -3.86 10.68 -8.85
N ALA A 27 -4.60 11.74 -9.21
CA ALA A 27 -5.75 11.61 -10.11
C ALA A 27 -5.33 11.17 -11.53
N GLU A 28 -4.24 11.74 -12.08
CA GLU A 28 -3.72 11.37 -13.40
C GLU A 28 -3.36 9.88 -13.47
N THR A 29 -2.65 9.37 -12.46
CA THR A 29 -2.23 7.97 -12.44
C THR A 29 -3.39 7.01 -12.19
N ILE A 30 -4.40 7.39 -11.38
CA ILE A 30 -5.62 6.59 -11.18
C ILE A 30 -6.43 6.50 -12.46
N VAL A 31 -6.66 7.63 -13.15
CA VAL A 31 -7.41 7.67 -14.41
C VAL A 31 -6.71 6.81 -15.47
N ALA A 32 -5.40 6.97 -15.62
CA ALA A 32 -4.62 6.18 -16.56
C ALA A 32 -4.62 4.68 -16.19
N ALA A 33 -4.47 4.32 -14.92
CA ALA A 33 -4.46 2.92 -14.48
C ALA A 33 -5.82 2.23 -14.66
N LEU A 34 -6.92 2.89 -14.29
CA LEU A 34 -8.27 2.36 -14.42
C LEU A 34 -8.84 2.51 -15.85
N GLY A 35 -8.14 3.18 -16.76
CA GLY A 35 -8.41 3.09 -18.20
C GLY A 35 -8.39 1.65 -18.72
N ASP A 36 -7.62 0.77 -18.09
CA ASP A 36 -7.58 -0.68 -18.35
C ASP A 36 -8.94 -1.35 -18.00
N ARG A 37 -9.72 -1.67 -19.04
CA ARG A 37 -11.00 -2.41 -18.92
C ARG A 37 -10.84 -3.81 -18.33
N GLY A 38 -9.66 -4.43 -18.45
CA GLY A 38 -9.37 -5.73 -17.85
C GLY A 38 -9.28 -5.62 -16.33
N LEU A 39 -8.59 -4.60 -15.83
CA LEU A 39 -8.51 -4.31 -14.40
C LEU A 39 -9.90 -3.96 -13.82
N ARG A 40 -10.64 -3.07 -14.49
CA ARG A 40 -11.98 -2.64 -14.05
C ARG A 40 -12.96 -3.80 -13.87
N ARG A 41 -12.91 -4.82 -14.72
CA ARG A 41 -13.82 -5.97 -14.63
C ARG A 41 -13.55 -6.91 -13.46
N ARG A 42 -12.38 -6.81 -12.81
CA ARG A 42 -11.98 -7.73 -11.74
C ARG A 42 -12.41 -7.28 -10.34
N ALA A 43 -12.73 -6.01 -10.14
CA ALA A 43 -13.11 -5.46 -8.84
C ALA A 43 -14.00 -4.23 -8.99
N ARG A 44 -14.63 -3.79 -7.90
CA ARG A 44 -15.27 -2.47 -7.82
C ARG A 44 -14.30 -1.48 -7.19
N PHE A 45 -14.19 -0.30 -7.77
CA PHE A 45 -13.30 0.77 -7.32
C PHE A 45 -14.13 1.95 -6.85
N PHE A 46 -14.06 2.23 -5.55
CA PHE A 46 -14.66 3.40 -4.91
C PHE A 46 -13.58 4.46 -4.82
N VAL A 47 -13.50 5.31 -5.84
CA VAL A 47 -12.52 6.39 -5.89
C VAL A 47 -13.03 7.53 -5.01
N LEU A 48 -12.29 7.91 -3.98
CA LEU A 48 -12.57 9.05 -3.12
C LEU A 48 -11.79 10.26 -3.65
N GLY A 49 -12.50 11.25 -4.16
CA GLY A 49 -11.88 12.41 -4.79
C GLY A 49 -12.87 13.43 -5.33
N SER A 50 -12.32 14.54 -5.80
CA SER A 50 -13.08 15.64 -6.42
C SER A 50 -13.41 15.24 -7.85
N GLU A 51 -14.67 15.42 -8.25
CA GLU A 51 -15.09 15.22 -9.63
C GLU A 51 -14.38 16.18 -10.58
N ALA A 52 -14.22 17.46 -10.22
CA ALA A 52 -13.50 18.43 -11.03
C ALA A 52 -12.05 17.99 -11.30
N ILE A 53 -11.34 17.52 -10.28
CA ILE A 53 -9.94 17.06 -10.41
C ILE A 53 -9.85 15.79 -11.27
N MET A 54 -10.76 14.83 -11.07
CA MET A 54 -10.78 13.60 -11.86
C MET A 54 -11.11 13.88 -13.35
N GLN A 55 -12.04 14.79 -13.62
CA GLN A 55 -12.36 15.22 -14.98
C GLN A 55 -11.16 15.91 -15.65
N GLN A 56 -10.48 16.81 -14.95
CA GLN A 56 -9.26 17.45 -15.47
C GLN A 56 -8.17 16.42 -15.78
N ALA A 57 -7.97 15.43 -14.91
CA ALA A 57 -7.00 14.36 -15.15
C ALA A 57 -7.36 13.51 -16.38
N ALA A 58 -8.64 13.22 -16.61
CA ALA A 58 -9.13 12.54 -17.80
C ALA A 58 -8.88 13.34 -19.09
N GLU A 59 -9.17 14.64 -19.07
CA GLU A 59 -8.92 15.53 -20.21
C GLU A 59 -7.42 15.60 -20.55
N LEU A 60 -6.55 15.81 -19.56
CA LEU A 60 -5.09 15.85 -19.73
C LEU A 60 -4.52 14.57 -20.33
N ARG A 61 -5.16 13.43 -20.06
CA ARG A 61 -4.72 12.11 -20.55
C ARG A 61 -5.42 11.69 -21.83
N GLY A 62 -6.38 12.47 -22.34
CA GLY A 62 -7.20 12.10 -23.50
C GLY A 62 -8.01 10.82 -23.26
N ILE A 63 -8.47 10.60 -22.02
CA ILE A 63 -9.24 9.42 -21.62
C ILE A 63 -10.67 9.85 -21.32
N GLU A 64 -11.64 9.25 -22.01
CA GLU A 64 -13.06 9.48 -21.71
C GLU A 64 -13.41 9.03 -20.28
N PRO A 65 -14.14 9.84 -19.49
CA PRO A 65 -14.60 9.46 -18.16
C PRO A 65 -15.39 8.14 -18.20
N PHE A 66 -15.04 7.24 -17.28
CA PHE A 66 -15.60 5.88 -17.22
C PHE A 66 -16.21 5.53 -15.85
N TRP A 67 -16.33 6.52 -14.97
CA TRP A 67 -16.85 6.35 -13.61
C TRP A 67 -18.27 6.88 -13.48
N TRP A 68 -19.00 6.33 -12.51
CA TRP A 68 -20.27 6.87 -12.06
C TRP A 68 -20.04 7.79 -10.86
N SER A 69 -20.38 9.07 -10.96
CA SER A 69 -20.23 10.05 -9.87
C SER A 69 -21.44 10.04 -8.94
N VAL A 70 -21.18 9.97 -7.64
CA VAL A 70 -22.20 10.09 -6.58
C VAL A 70 -21.62 10.86 -5.41
N ALA A 71 -22.41 11.75 -4.80
CA ALA A 71 -21.97 12.52 -3.65
C ALA A 71 -21.52 11.59 -2.50
N LEU A 72 -20.36 11.87 -1.92
CA LEU A 72 -19.86 11.12 -0.77
C LEU A 72 -20.89 11.17 0.39
N GLY A 73 -21.22 10.01 0.94
CA GLY A 73 -22.19 9.86 2.03
C GLY A 73 -23.66 9.80 1.57
N SER A 74 -23.94 9.83 0.26
CA SER A 74 -25.29 9.69 -0.27
C SER A 74 -25.80 8.24 -0.21
N ASP A 75 -27.09 8.05 0.07
CA ASP A 75 -27.77 6.75 -0.02
C ASP A 75 -27.77 6.17 -1.45
N ALA A 76 -27.59 7.04 -2.46
CA ALA A 76 -27.51 6.64 -3.86
C ALA A 76 -26.31 5.73 -4.16
N VAL A 77 -25.30 5.68 -3.27
CA VAL A 77 -24.13 4.79 -3.40
C VAL A 77 -24.56 3.32 -3.57
N ARG A 78 -25.59 2.86 -2.84
CA ARG A 78 -26.09 1.48 -2.96
C ARG A 78 -26.68 1.19 -4.34
N ALA A 79 -27.33 2.18 -4.96
CA ALA A 79 -27.90 2.04 -6.30
C ALA A 79 -26.80 2.04 -7.39
N SER A 80 -25.63 2.59 -7.11
CA SER A 80 -24.50 2.68 -8.03
C SER A 80 -23.62 1.42 -8.09
N LEU A 81 -23.91 0.38 -7.30
CA LEU A 81 -23.11 -0.85 -7.23
C LEU A 81 -23.05 -1.69 -8.52
N ALA A 82 -23.85 -1.33 -9.52
CA ALA A 82 -23.80 -1.90 -10.87
C ALA A 82 -22.58 -1.41 -11.68
N HIS A 83 -21.93 -0.32 -11.28
CA HIS A 83 -20.77 0.25 -11.97
C HIS A 83 -19.46 -0.31 -11.42
N ASP A 84 -18.48 -0.52 -12.31
CA ASP A 84 -17.14 -0.98 -11.94
C ASP A 84 -16.33 0.09 -11.20
N VAL A 85 -16.52 1.36 -11.57
CA VAL A 85 -15.83 2.51 -10.96
C VAL A 85 -16.87 3.52 -10.51
N ILE A 86 -16.86 3.82 -9.22
CA ILE A 86 -17.76 4.77 -8.57
C ILE A 86 -16.88 5.86 -7.97
N LEU A 87 -17.06 7.10 -8.42
CA LEU A 87 -16.44 8.25 -7.79
C LEU A 87 -17.34 8.71 -6.64
N LEU A 88 -16.84 8.61 -5.42
CA LEU A 88 -17.41 9.23 -4.23
C LEU A 88 -16.98 10.70 -4.24
N ASP A 89 -17.82 11.52 -4.88
CA ASP A 89 -17.55 12.92 -5.18
C ASP A 89 -17.54 13.76 -3.91
N THR A 90 -16.37 14.30 -3.60
CA THR A 90 -16.14 15.19 -2.47
C THR A 90 -16.53 16.63 -2.77
N ASP A 91 -16.64 17.07 -4.03
CA ASP A 91 -17.00 18.45 -4.36
C ASP A 91 -18.42 18.74 -3.88
N ARG A 92 -19.34 17.81 -4.12
CA ARG A 92 -20.73 17.88 -3.63
C ARG A 92 -20.86 17.74 -2.12
N ALA A 93 -19.89 17.12 -1.45
CA ALA A 93 -19.95 16.85 -0.02
C ALA A 93 -19.23 17.90 0.83
N TRP A 94 -18.09 18.39 0.35
CA TRP A 94 -17.15 19.23 1.09
C TRP A 94 -16.91 20.60 0.43
N GLY A 95 -17.45 20.81 -0.77
CA GLY A 95 -17.13 21.95 -1.63
C GLY A 95 -15.94 21.68 -2.53
N GLU A 96 -15.88 22.39 -3.66
CA GLU A 96 -14.79 22.28 -4.63
C GLU A 96 -13.43 22.67 -4.01
N ILE A 97 -12.40 21.93 -4.40
CA ILE A 97 -11.02 22.24 -4.05
C ILE A 97 -10.19 22.57 -5.29
N LYS A 98 -9.43 23.67 -5.22
CA LYS A 98 -8.52 24.05 -6.30
C LYS A 98 -7.23 23.24 -6.21
N ALA A 99 -6.94 22.46 -7.25
CA ALA A 99 -5.64 21.82 -7.43
C ALA A 99 -4.53 22.88 -7.57
N GLN A 100 -3.48 22.75 -6.77
CA GLN A 100 -2.29 23.60 -6.85
C GLN A 100 -1.06 22.69 -6.81
N PRO A 101 -0.14 22.75 -7.81
CA PRO A 101 1.01 21.85 -7.91
C PRO A 101 2.13 22.24 -6.93
N ALA A 102 1.79 22.30 -5.64
CA ALA A 102 2.68 22.59 -4.54
C ALA A 102 2.05 22.15 -3.21
N PRO A 103 2.87 21.77 -2.20
CA PRO A 103 2.38 21.55 -0.85
C PRO A 103 1.66 22.79 -0.31
N ASN A 104 0.42 22.61 0.14
CA ASN A 104 -0.37 23.68 0.74
C ASN A 104 -1.31 23.13 1.83
N ARG A 105 -1.77 24.03 2.71
CA ARG A 105 -2.63 23.66 3.85
C ARG A 105 -3.93 22.98 3.43
N ALA A 106 -4.58 23.46 2.36
CA ALA A 106 -5.87 22.94 1.91
C ALA A 106 -5.71 21.51 1.35
N GLY A 107 -4.72 21.28 0.49
CA GLY A 107 -4.40 19.95 -0.04
C GLY A 107 -4.01 18.94 1.05
N GLY A 108 -3.29 19.40 2.07
CA GLY A 108 -2.96 18.58 3.24
C GLY A 108 -4.20 18.18 4.04
N ALA A 109 -5.09 19.12 4.35
CA ALA A 109 -6.32 18.83 5.09
C ALA A 109 -7.27 17.91 4.28
N TYR A 110 -7.37 18.16 2.98
CA TYR A 110 -8.20 17.39 2.07
C TYR A 110 -7.73 15.93 1.93
N SER A 111 -6.44 15.73 1.63
CA SER A 111 -5.88 14.38 1.47
C SER A 111 -5.91 13.57 2.76
N PHE A 112 -5.70 14.21 3.91
CA PHE A 112 -5.88 13.57 5.21
C PHE A 112 -7.32 13.09 5.40
N ARG A 113 -8.31 13.93 5.07
CA ARG A 113 -9.74 13.59 5.19
C ARG A 113 -10.15 12.46 4.25
N LEU A 114 -9.57 12.38 3.05
CA LEU A 114 -9.79 11.24 2.14
C LEU A 114 -9.34 9.92 2.76
N VAL A 115 -8.19 9.91 3.43
CA VAL A 115 -7.65 8.70 4.07
C VAL A 115 -8.50 8.28 5.27
N GLU A 116 -8.93 9.24 6.10
CA GLU A 116 -9.90 8.97 7.18
C GLU A 116 -11.19 8.34 6.65
N GLU A 117 -11.68 8.82 5.50
CA GLU A 117 -12.89 8.27 4.89
C GLU A 117 -12.67 6.87 4.32
N ALA A 118 -11.52 6.61 3.68
CA ALA A 118 -11.17 5.26 3.24
C ALA A 118 -11.05 4.29 4.43
N ILE A 119 -10.50 4.74 5.56
CA ILE A 119 -10.45 3.98 6.81
C ILE A 119 -11.85 3.68 7.32
N ARG A 120 -12.74 4.69 7.35
CA ARG A 120 -14.14 4.52 7.78
C ARG A 120 -14.86 3.47 6.94
N LEU A 121 -14.70 3.51 5.62
CA LEU A 121 -15.26 2.51 4.70
C LEU A 121 -14.69 1.09 4.93
N ALA A 122 -13.42 0.98 5.31
CA ALA A 122 -12.78 -0.30 5.60
C ALA A 122 -13.19 -0.87 6.96
N GLN A 123 -13.33 -0.02 7.98
CA GLN A 123 -13.84 -0.40 9.29
C GLN A 123 -15.27 -0.94 9.22
N GLY A 124 -16.05 -0.51 8.23
CA GLY A 124 -17.41 -1.01 8.04
C GLY A 124 -18.40 -0.39 9.04
N GLY A 125 -19.64 -0.88 9.01
CA GLY A 125 -20.70 -0.45 9.91
C GLY A 125 -22.08 -0.58 9.26
N PRO A 126 -23.15 -0.79 10.05
CA PRO A 126 -24.51 -1.00 9.52
C PRO A 126 -25.03 0.21 8.73
N GLU A 127 -24.58 1.41 9.10
CA GLU A 127 -24.94 2.67 8.46
C GLU A 127 -24.24 2.88 7.10
N LEU A 128 -23.19 2.09 6.80
CA LEU A 128 -22.40 2.30 5.59
C LEU A 128 -23.05 1.65 4.37
N PRO A 129 -23.03 2.35 3.22
CA PRO A 129 -23.59 1.81 1.98
C PRO A 129 -22.82 0.61 1.45
N VAL A 130 -21.54 0.47 1.84
CA VAL A 130 -20.63 -0.60 1.44
C VAL A 130 -19.49 -0.75 2.44
N GLN A 131 -18.96 -1.96 2.57
CA GLN A 131 -17.68 -2.22 3.22
C GLN A 131 -16.63 -2.55 2.17
N VAL A 132 -15.43 -1.97 2.29
CA VAL A 132 -14.33 -2.24 1.35
C VAL A 132 -13.40 -3.31 1.91
N SER A 133 -12.82 -4.11 1.02
CA SER A 133 -11.90 -5.21 1.34
C SER A 133 -10.44 -4.79 1.32
N ALA A 134 -10.12 -3.65 0.71
CA ALA A 134 -8.78 -3.07 0.70
C ALA A 134 -8.81 -1.55 0.48
N ILE A 135 -7.72 -0.90 0.84
CA ILE A 135 -7.45 0.51 0.59
C ILE A 135 -6.27 0.63 -0.39
N VAL A 136 -6.43 1.42 -1.45
CA VAL A 136 -5.35 1.84 -2.34
C VAL A 136 -5.20 3.34 -2.22
N THR A 137 -4.05 3.81 -1.74
CA THR A 137 -3.89 5.25 -1.48
C THR A 137 -3.13 5.94 -2.61
N GLY A 138 -3.62 7.07 -3.09
CA GLY A 138 -2.85 8.00 -3.90
C GLY A 138 -1.75 8.70 -3.08
N PRO A 139 -0.73 9.30 -3.73
CA PRO A 139 0.38 9.93 -3.03
C PRO A 139 -0.05 11.14 -2.19
N ILE A 140 0.57 11.34 -1.02
CA ILE A 140 0.36 12.51 -0.16
C ILE A 140 1.64 13.29 0.06
N SER A 141 1.50 14.57 0.43
CA SER A 141 2.62 15.41 0.85
C SER A 141 2.66 15.51 2.37
N LYS A 142 3.70 14.94 2.99
CA LYS A 142 3.96 15.04 4.44
C LYS A 142 4.08 16.51 4.87
N GLN A 143 4.68 17.35 4.01
CA GLN A 143 4.75 18.79 4.23
C GLN A 143 3.36 19.44 4.23
N ALA A 144 2.48 19.08 3.29
CA ALA A 144 1.11 19.59 3.25
C ALA A 144 0.32 19.16 4.50
N TRP A 145 0.47 17.91 4.95
CA TRP A 145 -0.11 17.43 6.21
C TRP A 145 0.37 18.25 7.42
N ALA A 146 1.68 18.51 7.51
CA ALA A 146 2.22 19.38 8.55
C ALA A 146 1.64 20.80 8.49
N MET A 147 1.53 21.40 7.30
CA MET A 147 0.87 22.70 7.10
C MET A 147 -0.60 22.69 7.52
N ALA A 148 -1.29 21.55 7.40
CA ALA A 148 -2.65 21.33 7.87
C ALA A 148 -2.76 21.02 9.38
N GLY A 149 -1.65 21.08 10.12
CA GLY A 149 -1.59 20.78 11.55
C GLY A 149 -1.65 19.28 11.88
N LYS A 150 -1.40 18.40 10.90
CA LYS A 150 -1.42 16.94 11.06
C LYS A 150 -0.02 16.36 11.31
N THR A 151 0.70 16.96 12.26
CA THR A 151 2.11 16.63 12.55
C THR A 151 2.31 15.32 13.30
N ARG A 152 1.25 14.75 13.90
CA ARG A 152 1.30 13.45 14.60
C ARG A 152 1.61 12.29 13.67
N PHE A 153 1.28 12.41 12.38
CA PHE A 153 1.39 11.32 11.42
C PHE A 153 2.44 11.65 10.36
N SER A 154 3.48 10.82 10.26
CA SER A 154 4.50 10.93 9.22
C SER A 154 4.01 10.47 7.85
N GLY A 155 2.86 9.80 7.76
CA GLY A 155 2.24 9.40 6.50
C GLY A 155 1.08 8.44 6.68
N HIS A 156 0.75 7.73 5.59
CA HIS A 156 -0.35 6.77 5.57
C HIS A 156 -0.19 5.65 6.59
N THR A 157 0.99 5.03 6.65
CA THR A 157 1.24 3.85 7.50
C THR A 157 0.93 4.14 8.96
N GLU A 158 1.39 5.27 9.47
CA GLU A 158 1.21 5.65 10.87
C GLU A 158 -0.24 6.06 11.17
N LEU A 159 -0.90 6.76 10.24
CA LEU A 159 -2.31 7.09 10.38
C LEU A 159 -3.20 5.83 10.39
N LEU A 160 -2.96 4.91 9.46
CA LEU A 160 -3.69 3.64 9.37
C LEU A 160 -3.47 2.80 10.63
N ALA A 161 -2.22 2.65 11.08
CA ALA A 161 -1.91 1.88 12.28
C ALA A 161 -2.63 2.44 13.52
N ASP A 162 -2.60 3.76 13.70
CA ASP A 162 -3.27 4.44 14.81
C ASP A 162 -4.80 4.23 14.78
N ARG A 163 -5.42 4.38 13.61
CA ARG A 163 -6.89 4.25 13.45
C ARG A 163 -7.39 2.81 13.53
N PHE A 164 -6.58 1.83 13.14
CA PHE A 164 -6.91 0.41 13.27
C PHE A 164 -6.43 -0.19 14.60
N GLY A 165 -5.73 0.57 15.45
CA GLY A 165 -5.15 0.04 16.69
C GLY A 165 -4.08 -1.02 16.45
N ALA A 166 -3.44 -1.02 15.29
CA ALA A 166 -2.43 -2.01 14.92
C ALA A 166 -1.15 -1.76 15.71
N LYS A 167 -0.75 -2.75 16.52
CA LYS A 167 0.45 -2.67 17.37
C LYS A 167 1.74 -2.96 16.61
N ARG A 168 1.65 -3.77 15.56
CA ARG A 168 2.75 -4.20 14.71
C ARG A 168 2.42 -3.86 13.28
N VAL A 169 3.30 -3.11 12.62
CA VAL A 169 3.19 -2.82 11.20
C VAL A 169 4.56 -2.91 10.55
N ALA A 170 4.59 -3.42 9.32
CA ALA A 170 5.80 -3.46 8.51
C ALA A 170 5.51 -2.90 7.12
N MET A 171 6.53 -2.26 6.56
CA MET A 171 6.46 -1.74 5.19
C MET A 171 7.14 -2.75 4.27
N MET A 172 6.36 -3.27 3.33
CA MET A 172 6.83 -4.18 2.29
C MET A 172 6.78 -3.48 0.94
N PHE A 173 7.80 -3.68 0.13
CA PHE A 173 7.87 -3.27 -1.25
C PHE A 173 7.92 -4.51 -2.12
N THR A 174 7.03 -4.57 -3.10
CA THR A 174 6.97 -5.66 -4.07
C THR A 174 7.11 -5.11 -5.47
N GLY A 175 7.98 -5.74 -6.24
CA GLY A 175 8.09 -5.58 -7.69
C GLY A 175 8.17 -6.95 -8.36
N PRO A 176 8.36 -6.99 -9.69
CA PRO A 176 8.41 -8.25 -10.44
C PRO A 176 9.55 -9.18 -9.99
N GLU A 177 10.71 -8.60 -9.68
CA GLU A 177 11.94 -9.36 -9.38
C GLU A 177 12.26 -9.49 -7.90
N LEU A 178 11.75 -8.56 -7.06
CA LEU A 178 12.08 -8.50 -5.64
C LEU A 178 10.87 -8.19 -4.77
N ARG A 179 10.90 -8.79 -3.58
CA ARG A 179 10.04 -8.44 -2.45
C ARG A 179 10.95 -8.14 -1.27
N VAL A 180 10.75 -6.97 -0.66
CA VAL A 180 11.56 -6.51 0.46
C VAL A 180 10.67 -5.99 1.57
N VAL A 181 10.91 -6.40 2.80
CA VAL A 181 10.25 -5.84 4.00
C VAL A 181 11.29 -5.16 4.87
N LEU A 182 10.90 -4.05 5.51
CA LEU A 182 11.81 -3.22 6.29
C LEU A 182 11.58 -3.43 7.80
N ALA A 183 12.66 -3.74 8.54
CA ALA A 183 12.66 -3.77 10.00
C ALA A 183 12.61 -2.36 10.61
N THR A 184 13.17 -1.37 9.91
CA THR A 184 13.04 0.06 10.24
C THR A 184 12.73 0.88 8.99
N ILE A 185 11.95 1.94 9.16
CA ILE A 185 11.42 2.76 8.05
C ILE A 185 12.10 4.14 7.99
N HIS A 186 11.32 5.23 7.97
CA HIS A 186 11.82 6.60 7.83
C HIS A 186 12.52 7.10 9.10
N LEU A 187 13.81 6.82 9.26
CA LEU A 187 14.65 7.29 10.37
C LEU A 187 15.95 7.92 9.84
N PRO A 188 16.54 8.88 10.55
CA PRO A 188 17.95 9.21 10.36
C PRO A 188 18.80 7.95 10.55
N LEU A 189 19.81 7.75 9.69
CA LEU A 189 20.60 6.50 9.68
C LEU A 189 21.23 6.20 11.05
N MET A 190 21.72 7.22 11.75
CA MET A 190 22.32 7.07 13.09
C MET A 190 21.31 6.68 14.17
N ASP A 191 20.01 6.89 13.94
CA ASP A 191 18.95 6.52 14.88
C ASP A 191 18.53 5.05 14.76
N VAL A 192 18.93 4.35 13.69
CA VAL A 192 18.63 2.92 13.51
C VAL A 192 19.07 2.10 14.73
N ARG A 193 20.26 2.39 15.28
CA ARG A 193 20.81 1.71 16.46
C ARG A 193 19.94 1.86 17.72
N ASN A 194 19.16 2.93 17.82
CA ASN A 194 18.33 3.21 18.99
C ASN A 194 16.98 2.49 18.92
N VAL A 195 16.67 1.92 17.74
CA VAL A 195 15.34 1.45 17.37
C VAL A 195 15.39 -0.04 17.01
N LEU A 196 16.45 -0.51 16.36
CA LEU A 196 16.58 -1.91 15.97
C LEU A 196 16.65 -2.82 17.21
N THR A 197 15.78 -3.82 17.26
CA THR A 197 15.68 -4.80 18.35
C THR A 197 15.32 -6.15 17.77
N ILE A 198 15.52 -7.23 18.54
CA ILE A 198 15.09 -8.60 18.19
C ILE A 198 13.62 -8.59 17.75
N GLY A 199 12.74 -7.95 18.53
CA GLY A 199 11.30 -7.88 18.23
C GLY A 199 11.00 -7.18 16.91
N ARG A 200 11.68 -6.08 16.58
CA ARG A 200 11.48 -5.40 15.28
C ARG A 200 11.93 -6.24 14.09
N VAL A 201 13.04 -6.97 14.23
CA VAL A 201 13.51 -7.87 13.17
C VAL A 201 12.54 -9.03 13.01
N PHE A 202 12.09 -9.63 14.11
CA PHE A 202 11.09 -10.70 14.10
C PHE A 202 9.77 -10.23 13.47
N ASP A 203 9.25 -9.07 13.86
CA ASP A 203 8.00 -8.53 13.31
C ASP A 203 8.09 -8.32 11.80
N ALA A 204 9.26 -7.90 11.28
CA ALA A 204 9.46 -7.79 9.83
C ALA A 204 9.48 -9.16 9.14
N ILE A 205 10.11 -10.18 9.75
CA ILE A 205 10.10 -11.55 9.23
C ILE A 205 8.67 -12.12 9.22
N ASP A 206 7.96 -12.04 10.35
CA ASP A 206 6.62 -12.57 10.57
C ASP A 206 5.58 -11.92 9.64
N LEU A 207 5.49 -10.59 9.69
CA LEU A 207 4.57 -9.84 8.81
C LEU A 207 4.95 -9.99 7.34
N GLY A 208 6.25 -10.02 7.02
CA GLY A 208 6.72 -10.27 5.66
C GLY A 208 6.29 -11.63 5.13
N ALA A 209 6.36 -12.68 5.96
CA ALA A 209 5.87 -14.01 5.61
C ALA A 209 4.36 -14.00 5.32
N GLU A 210 3.57 -13.32 6.15
CA GLU A 210 2.14 -13.08 5.93
C GLU A 210 1.90 -12.38 4.58
N GLY A 211 2.62 -11.30 4.32
CA GLY A 211 2.55 -10.57 3.05
C GLY A 211 2.83 -11.47 1.85
N CYS A 212 3.86 -12.32 1.91
CA CYS A 212 4.13 -13.28 0.84
C CYS A 212 2.99 -14.31 0.65
N ARG A 213 2.37 -14.80 1.73
CA ARG A 213 1.21 -15.70 1.64
C ARG A 213 0.00 -15.03 0.98
N MET A 214 -0.26 -13.76 1.30
CA MET A 214 -1.31 -12.96 0.63
C MET A 214 -1.06 -12.83 -0.87
N LEU A 215 0.21 -12.86 -1.29
CA LEU A 215 0.62 -12.82 -2.70
C LEU A 215 0.72 -14.21 -3.35
N GLY A 216 0.27 -15.27 -2.66
CA GLY A 216 0.20 -16.64 -3.18
C GLY A 216 1.43 -17.51 -2.88
N VAL A 217 2.43 -17.01 -2.15
CA VAL A 217 3.61 -17.80 -1.75
C VAL A 217 3.34 -18.48 -0.41
N ARG A 218 2.84 -19.72 -0.44
CA ARG A 218 2.39 -20.44 0.77
C ARG A 218 3.49 -20.66 1.82
N ARG A 219 4.71 -20.95 1.39
CA ARG A 219 5.89 -21.19 2.23
C ARG A 219 7.06 -20.31 1.74
N PRO A 220 7.09 -19.03 2.10
CA PRO A 220 8.11 -18.12 1.60
C PRO A 220 9.48 -18.44 2.21
N ARG A 221 10.50 -18.51 1.36
CA ARG A 221 11.92 -18.54 1.75
C ARG A 221 12.37 -17.12 2.03
N ILE A 222 12.73 -16.82 3.27
CA ILE A 222 12.99 -15.46 3.75
C ILE A 222 14.49 -15.31 4.02
N ALA A 223 15.12 -14.38 3.31
CA ALA A 223 16.50 -13.98 3.57
C ALA A 223 16.49 -12.77 4.50
N VAL A 224 17.28 -12.80 5.57
CA VAL A 224 17.43 -11.66 6.49
C VAL A 224 18.80 -11.03 6.29
N CYS A 225 18.85 -9.73 6.00
CA CYS A 225 20.11 -8.99 5.87
C CYS A 225 20.79 -8.85 7.24
N GLY A 226 22.12 -8.81 7.25
CA GLY A 226 22.87 -8.18 8.34
C GLY A 226 22.59 -6.66 8.38
N LEU A 227 22.85 -6.04 9.53
CA LEU A 227 22.90 -4.59 9.67
C LEU A 227 24.22 -4.05 9.11
N ASN A 228 25.31 -4.71 9.49
CA ASN A 228 26.67 -4.32 9.17
C ASN A 228 27.11 -4.87 7.80
N PRO A 229 28.11 -4.24 7.16
CA PRO A 229 28.76 -4.82 5.99
C PRO A 229 29.22 -6.25 6.29
N HIS A 230 29.10 -7.13 5.30
CA HIS A 230 29.48 -8.54 5.44
C HIS A 230 28.75 -9.28 6.58
N ALA A 231 27.60 -8.76 7.03
CA ALA A 231 26.89 -9.28 8.19
C ALA A 231 27.79 -9.42 9.44
N GLY A 232 28.58 -8.37 9.70
CA GLY A 232 29.41 -8.27 10.90
C GLY A 232 30.77 -8.99 10.82
N GLU A 233 31.00 -9.83 9.81
CA GLU A 233 32.27 -10.57 9.61
C GLU A 233 32.74 -11.28 10.90
N GLY A 234 31.85 -12.06 11.50
CA GLY A 234 32.14 -12.78 12.77
C GLY A 234 32.42 -11.87 13.97
N GLY A 235 31.80 -10.69 14.00
CA GLY A 235 31.95 -9.72 15.08
C GLY A 235 33.02 -8.64 14.81
N LEU A 236 33.83 -8.77 13.75
CA LEU A 236 34.88 -7.80 13.42
C LEU A 236 34.34 -6.43 12.98
N LEU A 237 33.15 -6.41 12.38
CA LEU A 237 32.49 -5.22 11.84
C LEU A 237 31.21 -4.86 12.61
N GLY A 238 31.09 -5.28 13.86
CA GLY A 238 29.91 -5.10 14.71
C GLY A 238 29.34 -6.42 15.22
N ASP A 239 28.63 -6.38 16.34
CA ASP A 239 28.05 -7.55 17.04
C ASP A 239 26.52 -7.58 17.00
N GLU A 240 25.89 -6.64 16.29
CA GLU A 240 24.43 -6.52 16.19
C GLU A 240 23.79 -7.74 15.52
N GLU A 241 24.49 -8.39 14.58
CA GLU A 241 24.06 -9.64 13.97
C GLU A 241 23.84 -10.74 15.02
N GLU A 242 24.82 -10.98 15.88
CA GLU A 242 24.76 -12.02 16.91
C GLU A 242 23.76 -11.67 18.02
N ARG A 243 23.67 -10.39 18.39
CA ARG A 243 22.87 -9.95 19.54
C ARG A 243 21.40 -9.72 19.22
N LEU A 244 21.09 -9.29 18.00
CA LEU A 244 19.75 -8.80 17.64
C LEU A 244 19.13 -9.60 16.49
N ILE A 245 19.90 -9.86 15.43
CA ILE A 245 19.35 -10.39 14.17
C ILE A 245 19.25 -11.91 14.21
N LEU A 246 20.32 -12.61 14.59
CA LEU A 246 20.34 -14.06 14.70
C LEU A 246 19.29 -14.59 15.69
N PRO A 247 19.10 -14.01 16.90
CA PRO A 247 18.03 -14.44 17.80
C PRO A 247 16.62 -14.26 17.21
N ALA A 248 16.41 -13.22 16.39
CA ALA A 248 15.13 -13.02 15.71
C ALA A 248 14.89 -14.06 14.61
N ILE A 249 15.93 -14.45 13.88
CA ILE A 249 15.89 -15.52 12.88
C ILE A 249 15.61 -16.87 13.56
N GLU A 250 16.33 -17.20 14.62
CA GLU A 250 16.13 -18.43 15.39
C GLU A 250 14.70 -18.49 15.96
N HIS A 251 14.18 -17.38 16.48
CA HIS A 251 12.80 -17.31 16.93
C HIS A 251 11.80 -17.53 15.79
N ALA A 252 12.03 -16.91 14.62
CA ALA A 252 11.21 -17.12 13.42
C ALA A 252 11.22 -18.59 12.95
N GLN A 253 12.39 -19.25 12.96
CA GLN A 253 12.53 -20.67 12.65
C GLN A 253 11.78 -21.54 13.67
N HIS A 254 11.87 -21.21 14.96
CA HIS A 254 11.16 -21.94 16.02
C HIS A 254 9.64 -21.92 15.85
N VAL A 255 9.08 -20.80 15.36
CA VAL A 255 7.64 -20.68 15.04
C VAL A 255 7.28 -21.18 13.62
N GLY A 256 8.22 -21.83 12.92
CA GLY A 256 7.99 -22.52 11.66
C GLY A 256 8.12 -21.67 10.39
N LEU A 257 8.75 -20.49 10.48
CA LEU A 257 9.07 -19.68 9.30
C LEU A 257 10.40 -20.12 8.68
N ASP A 258 10.44 -20.24 7.35
CA ASP A 258 11.65 -20.56 6.58
C ASP A 258 12.50 -19.30 6.41
N ALA A 259 13.06 -18.82 7.52
CA ALA A 259 13.94 -17.66 7.59
C ALA A 259 15.39 -18.09 7.78
N SER A 260 16.32 -17.42 7.10
CA SER A 260 17.75 -17.69 7.17
C SER A 260 18.58 -16.41 7.02
N GLY A 261 19.82 -16.45 7.50
CA GLY A 261 20.76 -15.32 7.56
C GLY A 261 21.49 -15.27 8.91
N PRO A 262 22.03 -14.10 9.32
CA PRO A 262 22.06 -12.86 8.54
C PRO A 262 22.97 -12.98 7.31
N TYR A 263 22.54 -12.43 6.18
CA TYR A 263 23.31 -12.40 4.93
C TYR A 263 23.90 -11.01 4.65
N PRO A 264 25.09 -10.91 4.03
CA PRO A 264 25.59 -9.65 3.51
C PRO A 264 24.63 -9.05 2.48
N ALA A 265 24.21 -7.80 2.69
CA ALA A 265 23.19 -7.15 1.88
C ALA A 265 23.59 -7.04 0.39
N ASP A 266 24.86 -6.80 0.10
CA ASP A 266 25.43 -6.70 -1.25
C ASP A 266 25.35 -8.02 -2.06
N THR A 267 25.25 -9.17 -1.39
CA THR A 267 25.13 -10.48 -2.04
C THR A 267 23.69 -11.01 -2.07
N VAL A 268 22.90 -10.75 -1.03
CA VAL A 268 21.58 -11.37 -0.85
C VAL A 268 20.56 -10.90 -1.89
N PHE A 269 20.60 -9.65 -2.33
CA PHE A 269 19.66 -9.16 -3.36
C PHE A 269 19.87 -9.82 -4.72
N ASN A 270 21.11 -10.16 -5.08
CA ASN A 270 21.40 -10.94 -6.29
C ASN A 270 20.86 -12.37 -6.17
N ALA A 271 20.98 -12.99 -5.00
CA ALA A 271 20.41 -14.30 -4.73
C ALA A 271 18.87 -14.29 -4.80
N ALA A 272 18.23 -13.27 -4.23
CA ALA A 272 16.79 -13.07 -4.27
C ALA A 272 16.28 -12.86 -5.70
N ARG A 273 16.96 -12.00 -6.49
CA ARG A 273 16.66 -11.80 -7.93
C ARG A 273 16.75 -13.11 -8.73
N GLN A 274 17.63 -14.02 -8.34
CA GLN A 274 17.79 -15.35 -8.96
C GLN A 274 16.75 -16.37 -8.47
N GLY A 275 15.78 -15.97 -7.64
CA GLY A 275 14.70 -16.83 -7.15
C GLY A 275 15.10 -17.76 -6.02
N ARG A 276 16.24 -17.54 -5.34
CA ARG A 276 16.63 -18.32 -4.15
C ARG A 276 15.77 -17.99 -2.94
N PHE A 277 15.28 -16.76 -2.86
CA PHE A 277 14.45 -16.26 -1.78
C PHE A 277 13.21 -15.58 -2.34
N ASP A 278 12.09 -15.70 -1.63
CA ASP A 278 10.81 -15.10 -2.01
C ASP A 278 10.61 -13.73 -1.35
N LEU A 279 11.38 -13.45 -0.28
CA LEU A 279 11.37 -12.22 0.50
C LEU A 279 12.77 -11.91 1.05
N VAL A 280 13.15 -10.64 1.04
CA VAL A 280 14.33 -10.13 1.77
C VAL A 280 13.87 -9.21 2.91
N VAL A 281 14.38 -9.41 4.12
CA VAL A 281 14.18 -8.52 5.27
C VAL A 281 15.40 -7.60 5.37
N ALA A 282 15.21 -6.31 5.13
CA ALA A 282 16.25 -5.29 5.24
C ALA A 282 16.15 -4.56 6.59
N MET A 283 17.31 -4.24 7.18
CA MET A 283 17.40 -3.62 8.51
C MET A 283 17.01 -2.14 8.50
N TYR A 284 17.26 -1.45 7.38
CA TYR A 284 16.94 -0.03 7.20
C TYR A 284 16.50 0.29 5.77
N HIS A 285 15.86 1.45 5.60
CA HIS A 285 15.20 1.89 4.37
C HIS A 285 16.08 1.77 3.12
N ASP A 286 17.24 2.43 3.10
CA ASP A 286 18.08 2.48 1.90
C ASP A 286 18.74 1.12 1.57
N GLN A 287 18.96 0.26 2.56
CA GLN A 287 19.44 -1.11 2.34
C GLN A 287 18.49 -1.90 1.43
N GLY A 288 17.18 -1.73 1.64
CA GLY A 288 16.15 -2.45 0.91
C GLY A 288 15.65 -1.74 -0.35
N LEU A 289 15.60 -0.41 -0.34
CA LEU A 289 14.92 0.34 -1.41
C LEU A 289 15.82 0.68 -2.58
N ILE A 290 17.13 0.83 -2.38
CA ILE A 290 18.07 0.96 -3.49
C ILE A 290 17.90 -0.22 -4.47
N PRO A 291 17.98 -1.49 -4.06
CA PRO A 291 17.82 -2.62 -5.00
C PRO A 291 16.40 -2.69 -5.58
N VAL A 292 15.35 -2.44 -4.79
CA VAL A 292 13.97 -2.41 -5.32
C VAL A 292 13.83 -1.36 -6.43
N LYS A 293 14.30 -0.12 -6.21
CA LYS A 293 14.19 0.97 -7.18
C LYS A 293 15.00 0.73 -8.44
N LEU A 294 16.18 0.13 -8.32
CA LEU A 294 17.02 -0.22 -9.46
C LEU A 294 16.35 -1.27 -10.37
N LEU A 295 15.59 -2.20 -9.79
CA LEU A 295 15.01 -3.33 -10.52
C LEU A 295 13.56 -3.12 -10.96
N ALA A 296 12.73 -2.55 -10.09
CA ALA A 296 11.29 -2.50 -10.28
C ALA A 296 10.82 -1.32 -11.14
N ARG A 297 11.69 -0.37 -11.52
CA ARG A 297 11.34 0.83 -12.30
C ARG A 297 10.06 1.49 -11.73
N ASP A 298 9.01 1.60 -12.53
CA ASP A 298 7.69 2.15 -12.19
C ASP A 298 6.68 1.09 -11.73
N GLU A 299 7.08 -0.15 -11.45
CA GLU A 299 6.18 -1.26 -11.08
C GLU A 299 6.27 -1.64 -9.59
N SER A 300 7.04 -0.89 -8.80
CA SER A 300 7.12 -1.09 -7.34
C SER A 300 5.82 -0.68 -6.65
N VAL A 301 5.38 -1.49 -5.69
CA VAL A 301 4.20 -1.25 -4.86
C VAL A 301 4.59 -1.28 -3.39
N ASN A 302 4.17 -0.28 -2.63
CA ASN A 302 4.26 -0.27 -1.19
C ASN A 302 3.01 -0.94 -0.59
N VAL A 303 3.23 -1.92 0.29
CA VAL A 303 2.22 -2.66 1.04
C VAL A 303 2.43 -2.40 2.52
N THR A 304 1.36 -2.06 3.23
CA THR A 304 1.38 -1.95 4.69
C THR A 304 0.85 -3.22 5.32
N LEU A 305 1.73 -3.96 5.99
CA LEU A 305 1.45 -5.24 6.63
C LEU A 305 1.07 -5.04 8.10
N GLY A 306 0.34 -5.99 8.68
CA GLY A 306 -0.10 -5.96 10.08
C GLY A 306 -1.37 -5.15 10.35
N LEU A 307 -1.98 -4.58 9.30
CA LEU A 307 -3.31 -3.95 9.37
C LEU A 307 -4.41 -5.01 9.20
N PRO A 308 -5.60 -4.81 9.81
CA PRO A 308 -6.75 -5.70 9.61
C PRO A 308 -7.39 -5.57 8.21
N VAL A 309 -6.92 -4.62 7.40
CA VAL A 309 -7.33 -4.42 6.02
C VAL A 309 -6.08 -4.29 5.16
N LEU A 310 -6.10 -4.91 3.97
CA LEU A 310 -5.01 -4.75 3.01
C LEU A 310 -4.91 -3.28 2.59
N ARG A 311 -3.70 -2.72 2.67
CA ARG A 311 -3.41 -1.41 2.07
C ARG A 311 -2.23 -1.49 1.10
N THR A 312 -2.46 -1.04 -0.12
CA THR A 312 -1.43 -0.87 -1.16
C THR A 312 -1.30 0.61 -1.57
N SER A 313 -0.18 0.95 -2.17
CA SER A 313 0.14 2.31 -2.60
C SER A 313 1.19 2.28 -3.70
N PRO A 314 1.16 3.24 -4.64
CA PRO A 314 2.31 3.45 -5.49
C PRO A 314 3.52 3.84 -4.64
N ASP A 315 4.70 3.60 -5.20
CA ASP A 315 5.99 3.87 -4.59
C ASP A 315 6.60 5.20 -5.08
N HIS A 316 5.76 6.12 -5.56
CA HIS A 316 6.17 7.48 -5.92
C HIS A 316 5.45 8.52 -5.05
N GLY A 317 6.01 9.72 -5.00
CA GLY A 317 5.43 10.86 -4.30
C GLY A 317 4.33 11.57 -5.10
N THR A 318 3.94 12.76 -4.64
CA THR A 318 2.95 13.62 -5.29
C THR A 318 3.40 14.18 -6.64
N ALA A 319 4.72 14.23 -6.89
CA ALA A 319 5.32 14.69 -8.14
C ALA A 319 4.73 16.04 -8.61
N PHE A 320 4.69 17.01 -7.69
CA PHE A 320 4.11 18.34 -7.92
C PHE A 320 4.71 19.06 -9.13
N ASP A 321 5.98 18.80 -9.44
CA ASP A 321 6.69 19.36 -10.58
C ASP A 321 6.11 18.93 -11.94
N ILE A 322 5.48 17.75 -12.02
CA ILE A 322 4.84 17.24 -13.24
C ILE A 322 3.31 17.17 -13.17
N ALA A 323 2.72 17.48 -12.01
CA ALA A 323 1.27 17.48 -11.83
C ALA A 323 0.59 18.49 -12.79
N GLY A 324 -0.51 18.05 -13.41
CA GLY A 324 -1.27 18.82 -14.38
C GLY A 324 -0.65 18.85 -15.78
N ARG A 325 0.41 18.06 -16.05
CA ARG A 325 1.07 18.01 -17.37
C ARG A 325 0.68 16.80 -18.22
N GLY A 326 -0.05 15.83 -17.65
CA GLY A 326 -0.48 14.64 -18.39
C GLY A 326 0.64 13.64 -18.68
N ILE A 327 1.82 13.78 -18.07
CA ILE A 327 3.01 12.93 -18.31
C ILE A 327 3.33 11.97 -17.18
N ALA A 328 2.52 11.93 -16.12
CA ALA A 328 2.75 11.00 -15.01
C ALA A 328 2.61 9.55 -15.48
N GLU A 329 3.58 8.71 -15.11
CA GLU A 329 3.54 7.28 -15.38
C GLU A 329 2.62 6.57 -14.38
N ALA A 330 1.77 5.68 -14.89
CA ALA A 330 0.72 5.04 -14.11
C ALA A 330 1.06 3.60 -13.68
N GLY A 331 2.25 3.09 -14.01
CA GLY A 331 2.66 1.71 -13.73
C GLY A 331 2.46 1.34 -12.26
N SER A 332 2.98 2.15 -11.36
CA SER A 332 3.03 1.83 -9.92
C SER A 332 1.63 1.86 -9.30
N MET A 333 0.79 2.82 -9.73
CA MET A 333 -0.62 2.87 -9.35
C MET A 333 -1.40 1.67 -9.88
N ARG A 334 -1.17 1.29 -11.15
CA ARG A 334 -1.78 0.13 -11.78
C ARG A 334 -1.40 -1.16 -11.07
N GLU A 335 -0.13 -1.34 -10.71
CA GLU A 335 0.32 -2.50 -9.95
C GLU A 335 -0.23 -2.48 -8.52
N ALA A 336 -0.32 -1.33 -7.86
CA ALA A 336 -0.94 -1.22 -6.54
C ALA A 336 -2.41 -1.66 -6.54
N LEU A 337 -3.17 -1.25 -7.57
CA LEU A 337 -4.55 -1.67 -7.78
C LEU A 337 -4.63 -3.17 -8.09
N ARG A 338 -3.80 -3.68 -9.02
CA ARG A 338 -3.76 -5.11 -9.39
C ARG A 338 -3.44 -6.01 -8.21
N LEU A 339 -2.45 -5.61 -7.40
CA LEU A 339 -2.05 -6.33 -6.20
C LEU A 339 -3.20 -6.42 -5.19
N ALA A 340 -3.90 -5.30 -4.97
CA ALA A 340 -5.06 -5.26 -4.07
C ALA A 340 -6.19 -6.18 -4.55
N VAL A 341 -6.49 -6.18 -5.86
CA VAL A 341 -7.47 -7.09 -6.46
C VAL A 341 -7.06 -8.56 -6.30
N GLN A 342 -5.79 -8.88 -6.55
CA GLN A 342 -5.29 -10.25 -6.46
C GLN A 342 -5.31 -10.78 -5.04
N ALA A 343 -4.78 -10.02 -4.07
CA ALA A 343 -4.67 -10.44 -2.69
C ALA A 343 -6.06 -10.68 -2.06
N VAL A 344 -7.02 -9.77 -2.27
CA VAL A 344 -8.40 -9.97 -1.78
C VAL A 344 -9.06 -11.19 -2.44
N GLY A 345 -8.84 -11.40 -3.75
CA GLY A 345 -9.36 -12.56 -4.45
C GLY A 345 -8.78 -13.89 -3.95
N ALA A 346 -7.50 -13.91 -3.56
CA ALA A 346 -6.84 -15.09 -3.00
C ALA A 346 -7.38 -15.43 -1.61
N THR A 347 -7.63 -14.43 -0.75
CA THR A 347 -8.20 -14.64 0.59
C THR A 347 -9.61 -15.24 0.56
N LYS A 348 -10.46 -14.83 -0.40
CA LYS A 348 -11.81 -15.39 -0.54
C LYS A 348 -11.85 -16.85 -1.00
N ASN A 349 -10.78 -17.35 -1.62
CA ASN A 349 -10.70 -18.69 -2.19
C ASN A 349 -9.92 -19.68 -1.32
N GLN A 350 -9.50 -19.29 -0.11
CA GLN A 350 -8.95 -20.24 0.86
C GLN A 350 -10.12 -20.93 1.58
N PRO A 351 -10.20 -22.28 1.60
CA PRO A 351 -11.18 -22.95 2.44
C PRO A 351 -10.94 -22.56 3.91
N GLU A 352 -12.02 -22.30 4.65
CA GLU A 352 -11.97 -22.14 6.10
C GLU A 352 -11.48 -23.46 6.71
N GLU A 353 -10.17 -23.61 6.86
CA GLU A 353 -9.56 -24.66 7.67
C GLU A 353 -8.93 -24.00 8.89
N PHE A 354 -9.60 -24.13 10.03
CA PHE A 354 -9.09 -24.73 11.28
C PHE A 354 -10.13 -24.41 12.38
N GLU A 355 -11.14 -25.27 12.51
CA GLU A 355 -11.77 -25.45 13.82
C GLU A 355 -10.71 -26.00 14.78
N PRO A 356 -10.50 -25.40 15.96
CA PRO A 356 -9.67 -26.03 16.98
C PRO A 356 -10.38 -27.29 17.44
N ALA A 357 -9.71 -28.44 17.30
CA ALA A 357 -10.15 -29.68 17.92
C ALA A 357 -10.25 -29.47 19.44
N GLU A 358 -11.40 -29.87 20.00
CA GLU A 358 -11.73 -29.84 21.45
C GLU A 358 -10.72 -30.60 22.32
#